data_AF-A0A534MGK0-F1
#
_entry.id   AF-A0A534MGK0-F1
#
_cell.length_a   1.000
_cell.length_b   1.000
_cell.length_c   1.000
_cell.angle_alpha   90.00
_cell.angle_beta   90.00
_cell.angle_gamma   90.00
#
_symmetry.space_group_name_H-M   'P 1'
#
loop_
_entity.id
_entity.type
_entity.pdbx_description
1 polymer ?
#
loop_
_entity_poly.entity_id
_entity_poly.type
_entity_poly.pdbx_seq_one_letter_code
_entity_poly.pdbx_strand_id
1 'polypeptide(L)'
;MCPLQTGKYMAGTAIIAPMPFERLPFDAETHLADVQMFQQEAFGAIYLIDDDRKAIVETGTSWDANRILEAVRSFGLKPADIDALVVSHIHLDHAGGAGFLLPEM
;
A
#
# COMPACT_ATOMS: atom_id res chain seq x y z
N MET A 1 26.40 13.77 9.44
CA MET A 1 25.28 14.72 9.48
C MET A 1 25.24 15.44 8.14
N CYS A 2 24.32 15.07 7.24
CA CYS A 2 24.08 15.77 5.98
C CYS A 2 22.73 16.49 6.12
N PRO A 3 22.61 17.79 5.85
CA PRO A 3 21.37 18.53 6.08
C PRO A 3 20.33 18.20 5.01
N LEU A 4 19.10 17.98 5.47
CA LEU A 4 17.91 17.81 4.64
C LEU A 4 17.58 19.15 3.95
N GLN A 5 17.69 19.18 2.61
CA GLN A 5 17.11 20.25 1.81
C GLN A 5 15.63 19.92 1.57
N THR A 6 14.77 20.77 2.09
CA THR A 6 13.31 20.81 1.94
C THR A 6 12.91 21.11 0.50
N GLY A 7 12.84 20.09 -0.34
CA GLY A 7 12.21 20.15 -1.66
C GLY A 7 10.75 19.69 -1.58
N LYS A 8 9.80 20.61 -1.68
CA LYS A 8 8.40 20.28 -2.02
C LYS A 8 8.40 19.64 -3.40
N TYR A 9 8.32 18.32 -3.48
CA TYR A 9 8.03 17.63 -4.73
C TYR A 9 6.62 18.01 -5.16
N MET A 10 6.51 18.89 -6.17
CA MET A 10 5.25 19.07 -6.88
C MET A 10 5.01 17.78 -7.67
N ALA A 11 4.08 16.95 -7.18
CA ALA A 11 3.63 15.76 -7.88
C ALA A 11 3.00 16.18 -9.20
N GLY A 12 3.74 16.04 -10.29
CA GLY A 12 3.14 15.98 -11.62
C GLY A 12 2.15 14.82 -11.62
N THR A 13 0.96 15.05 -12.17
CA THR A 13 -0.11 14.05 -12.30
C THR A 13 0.33 12.97 -13.30
N ALA A 14 1.26 12.12 -12.90
CA ALA A 14 1.40 10.81 -13.51
C ALA A 14 0.06 10.12 -13.32
N ILE A 15 -0.55 9.63 -14.40
CA ILE A 15 -1.72 8.76 -14.30
C ILE A 15 -1.21 7.50 -13.59
N ILE A 16 -1.46 7.42 -12.28
CA ILE A 16 -1.05 6.28 -11.49
C ILE A 16 -2.04 5.16 -11.82
N ALA A 17 -1.54 4.05 -12.36
CA ALA A 17 -2.39 2.90 -12.65
C ALA A 17 -3.04 2.41 -11.34
N PRO A 18 -4.37 2.21 -11.34
CA PRO A 18 -5.07 1.73 -10.15
C PRO A 18 -4.54 0.35 -9.76
N MET A 19 -4.49 0.09 -8.45
CA MET A 19 -4.18 -1.24 -7.89
C MET A 19 -5.40 -1.75 -7.11
N PRO A 20 -6.45 -2.21 -7.80
CA PRO A 20 -7.67 -2.65 -7.11
C PRO A 20 -7.38 -3.85 -6.21
N PHE A 21 -8.07 -3.91 -5.07
CA PHE A 21 -8.10 -5.10 -4.23
C PHE A 21 -9.06 -6.12 -4.85
N GLU A 22 -8.51 -7.27 -5.23
CA GLU A 22 -9.23 -8.42 -5.77
C GLU A 22 -9.34 -9.51 -4.71
N ARG A 23 -10.54 -10.03 -4.49
CA ARG A 23 -10.79 -11.07 -3.49
C ARG A 23 -10.06 -12.37 -3.85
N LEU A 24 -9.39 -12.98 -2.87
CA LEU A 24 -8.77 -14.28 -3.04
C LEU A 24 -9.83 -15.39 -3.17
N PRO A 25 -9.59 -16.44 -3.99
CA PRO A 25 -10.60 -17.47 -4.27
C PRO A 25 -10.84 -18.43 -3.10
N PHE A 26 -9.97 -18.41 -2.09
CA PHE A 26 -9.99 -19.36 -0.97
C PHE A 26 -10.33 -18.72 0.38
N ASP A 27 -10.46 -17.39 0.43
CA ASP A 27 -10.84 -16.67 1.64
C ASP A 27 -11.67 -15.43 1.27
N ALA A 28 -12.83 -15.27 1.92
CA ALA A 28 -13.80 -14.25 1.52
C ALA A 28 -13.39 -12.84 1.93
N GLU A 29 -12.66 -12.73 3.04
CA GLU A 29 -12.29 -11.46 3.67
C GLU A 29 -10.88 -10.99 3.27
N THR A 30 -10.09 -11.84 2.62
CA THR A 30 -8.74 -11.47 2.14
C THR A 30 -8.75 -11.07 0.67
N HIS A 31 -8.14 -9.92 0.41
CA HIS A 31 -8.01 -9.32 -0.91
C HIS A 31 -6.55 -9.02 -1.23
N LEU A 32 -6.19 -9.09 -2.51
CA LEU A 32 -4.85 -8.83 -3.02
C LEU A 32 -4.89 -7.67 -4.00
N ALA A 33 -3.90 -6.78 -3.91
CA ALA A 33 -3.58 -5.81 -4.94
C ALA A 33 -2.15 -6.05 -5.44
N ASP A 34 -1.98 -6.17 -6.75
CA ASP A 34 -0.68 -6.29 -7.39
C ASP A 34 0.00 -4.93 -7.48
N VAL A 35 1.23 -4.84 -6.96
CA VAL A 35 2.05 -3.62 -6.98
C VAL A 35 2.49 -3.29 -8.41
N GLN A 36 2.69 -4.30 -9.25
CA GLN A 36 3.23 -4.19 -10.61
C GLN A 36 4.56 -3.41 -10.68
N MET A 37 5.45 -3.65 -9.71
CA MET A 37 6.76 -2.99 -9.68
C MET A 37 7.53 -3.28 -10.98
N PHE A 38 8.18 -2.25 -11.53
CA PHE A 38 8.82 -2.30 -12.86
C PHE A 38 7.88 -2.67 -14.02
N GLN A 39 6.57 -2.43 -13.88
CA GLN A 39 5.56 -2.80 -14.87
C GLN A 39 5.48 -4.31 -15.14
N GLN A 40 5.90 -5.11 -14.15
CA GLN A 40 5.82 -6.56 -14.21
C GLN A 40 4.65 -7.04 -13.36
N GLU A 41 3.73 -7.78 -13.99
CA GLU A 41 2.62 -8.44 -13.31
C GLU A 41 3.14 -9.42 -12.25
N ALA A 42 2.40 -9.52 -11.14
CA ALA A 42 2.67 -10.39 -10.01
C ALA A 42 4.08 -10.24 -9.42
N PHE A 43 4.67 -9.04 -9.50
CA PHE A 43 5.99 -8.78 -8.91
C PHE A 43 5.92 -8.70 -7.38
N GLY A 44 4.88 -8.06 -6.85
CA GLY A 44 4.69 -7.86 -5.42
C GLY A 44 3.21 -7.73 -5.09
N ALA A 45 2.84 -8.15 -3.89
CA ALA A 45 1.45 -8.17 -3.45
C ALA A 45 1.29 -7.36 -2.17
N ILE A 46 0.24 -6.55 -2.13
CA ILE A 46 -0.30 -5.96 -0.90
C ILE A 46 -1.59 -6.70 -0.60
N TYR A 47 -1.80 -7.07 0.66
CA TYR A 47 -3.05 -7.71 1.07
C TYR A 47 -3.87 -6.79 1.95
N LEU A 48 -5.18 -6.80 1.75
CA LEU A 48 -6.17 -6.28 2.67
C LEU A 48 -6.88 -7.47 3.32
N ILE A 49 -6.85 -7.54 4.64
CA ILE A 49 -7.73 -8.40 5.44
C ILE A 49 -8.88 -7.51 5.90
N ASP A 50 -10.09 -7.75 5.39
CA ASP A 50 -11.32 -7.00 5.71
C ASP A 50 -12.22 -7.79 6.66
N ASP A 51 -11.70 -8.14 7.84
CA ASP A 51 -12.43 -8.85 8.89
C ASP A 51 -12.76 -7.91 10.07
N ASP A 52 -13.24 -8.47 11.19
CA ASP A 52 -13.51 -7.77 12.46
C ASP A 52 -12.38 -6.82 12.87
N ARG A 53 -11.12 -7.20 12.57
CA ARG A 53 -9.95 -6.31 12.61
C ARG A 53 -9.30 -6.24 11.24
N LYS A 54 -9.17 -5.03 10.72
CA LYS A 54 -8.68 -4.78 9.36
C LYS A 54 -7.17 -4.63 9.36
N ALA A 55 -6.51 -5.23 8.39
CA ALA A 55 -5.07 -5.14 8.28
C ALA A 55 -4.62 -4.96 6.83
N ILE A 56 -3.57 -4.16 6.66
CA ILE A 56 -2.78 -4.14 5.45
C ILE A 56 -1.51 -4.95 5.69
N VAL A 57 -1.24 -5.91 4.81
CA VAL A 57 -0.01 -6.71 4.80
C VAL A 57 0.84 -6.27 3.62
N GLU A 58 2.10 -5.94 3.91
CA GLU A 58 3.08 -5.30 3.02
C GLU A 58 2.78 -3.83 2.72
N THR A 59 3.82 -3.09 2.35
CA THR A 59 3.74 -1.63 2.12
C THR A 59 4.31 -1.19 0.79
N GLY A 60 4.87 -2.12 0.00
CA GLY A 60 5.57 -1.78 -1.23
C GLY A 60 6.77 -0.88 -0.96
N THR A 61 7.14 -0.13 -1.99
CA THR A 61 8.10 0.97 -1.86
C THR A 61 7.42 2.25 -1.37
N SER A 62 8.18 3.28 -1.02
CA SER A 62 7.60 4.60 -0.68
C SER A 62 6.78 5.22 -1.82
N TRP A 63 7.03 4.82 -3.08
CA TRP A 63 6.27 5.25 -4.24
C TRP A 63 4.84 4.69 -4.23
N ASP A 64 4.64 3.53 -3.61
CA ASP A 64 3.36 2.80 -3.62
C ASP A 64 2.39 3.29 -2.54
N ALA A 65 2.85 4.05 -1.54
CA ALA A 65 2.04 4.46 -0.40
C ALA A 65 0.73 5.16 -0.81
N ASN A 66 0.80 6.15 -1.71
CA ASN A 66 -0.41 6.84 -2.19
C ASN A 66 -1.36 5.92 -2.97
N ARG A 67 -0.82 4.92 -3.69
CA ARG A 67 -1.62 3.94 -4.43
C ARG A 67 -2.37 3.03 -3.49
N ILE A 68 -1.71 2.57 -2.43
CA ILE A 68 -2.31 1.73 -1.38
C ILE A 68 -3.42 2.51 -0.67
N LEU A 69 -3.19 3.78 -0.29
CA LEU A 69 -4.22 4.62 0.32
C LEU A 69 -5.44 4.82 -0.61
N GLU A 70 -5.20 5.01 -1.91
CA GLU A 70 -6.28 5.14 -2.88
C GLU A 70 -7.02 3.81 -3.11
N ALA A 71 -6.31 2.67 -3.09
CA ALA A 71 -6.91 1.35 -3.18
C ALA A 71 -7.83 1.07 -1.98
N VAL A 72 -7.42 1.43 -0.76
CA VAL A 72 -8.26 1.34 0.44
C VAL A 72 -9.52 2.20 0.30
N ARG A 73 -9.38 3.45 -0.17
CA ARG A 73 -10.52 4.34 -0.43
C ARG A 73 -11.46 3.80 -1.49
N SER A 74 -10.91 3.28 -2.59
CA SER A 74 -11.66 2.71 -3.70
C SER A 74 -12.39 1.42 -3.32
N PHE A 75 -11.85 0.66 -2.37
CA PHE A 75 -12.50 -0.51 -1.78
C PHE A 75 -13.69 -0.14 -0.89
N GLY A 76 -13.77 1.12 -0.43
CA GLY A 76 -14.88 1.63 0.38
C GLY A 76 -14.53 1.86 1.85
N LEU A 77 -13.26 1.73 2.23
CA LEU A 77 -12.76 1.96 3.58
C LEU A 77 -12.05 3.31 3.69
N LYS A 78 -11.94 3.85 4.91
CA LYS A 78 -10.99 4.93 5.19
C LYS A 78 -9.67 4.31 5.64
N PRO A 79 -8.51 4.91 5.32
CA PRO A 79 -7.23 4.47 5.86
C PRO A 79 -7.24 4.33 7.39
N ALA A 80 -7.91 5.27 8.10
CA ALA A 80 -8.08 5.25 9.55
C ALA A 80 -8.97 4.12 10.10
N ASP A 81 -9.59 3.31 9.24
CA ASP A 81 -10.32 2.11 9.63
C ASP A 81 -9.41 0.86 9.68
N ILE A 82 -8.13 0.98 9.29
CA ILE A 82 -7.15 -0.12 9.27
C ILE A 82 -6.48 -0.25 10.65
N ASP A 83 -6.75 -1.36 11.35
CA ASP A 83 -6.26 -1.59 12.71
C ASP A 83 -4.78 -1.97 12.79
N ALA A 84 -4.21 -2.50 11.70
CA ALA A 84 -2.83 -2.97 11.68
C ALA A 84 -2.14 -2.81 10.32
N LEU A 85 -0.84 -2.48 10.38
CA LEU A 85 0.09 -2.53 9.27
C LEU A 85 1.14 -3.61 9.55
N VAL A 86 1.18 -4.66 8.74
CA VAL A 86 2.05 -5.81 8.93
C VAL A 86 3.05 -5.89 7.78
N VAL A 87 4.32 -6.12 8.09
CA VAL A 87 5.37 -6.38 7.09
C VAL A 87 5.99 -7.74 7.36
N SER A 88 6.21 -8.54 6.31
CA SER A 88 6.84 -9.86 6.47
C SER A 88 8.32 -9.76 6.82
N HIS A 89 9.04 -8.83 6.19
CA HIS A 89 10.47 -8.60 6.39
C HIS A 89 10.90 -7.20 5.94
N ILE A 90 12.16 -6.84 6.23
CA ILE A 90 12.67 -5.47 6.03
C ILE A 90 13.48 -5.40 4.73
N HIS A 91 12.78 -5.26 3.61
CA HIS A 91 13.35 -4.83 2.34
C HIS A 91 12.60 -3.61 1.78
N LEU A 92 13.22 -2.90 0.84
CA LEU A 92 12.68 -1.67 0.25
C LEU A 92 11.28 -1.85 -0.34
N ASP A 93 11.07 -2.97 -1.03
CA ASP A 93 9.84 -3.36 -1.74
C ASP A 93 8.76 -3.93 -0.82
N HIS A 94 9.06 -4.09 0.46
CA HIS A 94 8.16 -4.67 1.47
C HIS A 94 7.79 -3.66 2.56
N ALA A 95 8.81 -2.99 3.12
CA ALA A 95 8.70 -2.05 4.23
C ALA A 95 8.94 -0.59 3.82
N GLY A 96 9.19 -0.30 2.54
CA GLY A 96 9.53 1.04 2.07
C GLY A 96 8.41 2.07 2.20
N GLY A 97 7.15 1.61 2.12
CA GLY A 97 5.96 2.45 2.30
C GLY A 97 5.54 2.65 3.76
N ALA A 98 6.06 1.85 4.70
CA ALA A 98 5.55 1.80 6.08
C ALA A 98 5.53 3.16 6.78
N GLY A 99 6.59 3.95 6.65
CA GLY A 99 6.68 5.29 7.27
C GLY A 99 5.71 6.32 6.69
N PHE A 100 5.14 6.07 5.52
CA PHE A 100 4.14 6.92 4.87
C PHE A 100 2.71 6.46 5.14
N LEU A 101 2.50 5.16 5.33
CA LEU A 101 1.19 4.57 5.57
C LEU A 101 0.76 4.65 7.04
N LEU A 102 1.66 4.33 7.97
CA LEU A 102 1.32 4.24 9.39
C LEU A 102 0.68 5.51 9.98
N PRO A 103 1.05 6.75 9.57
CA PRO A 103 0.39 7.96 10.08
C PRO A 103 -1.05 8.19 9.59
N GLU A 104 -1.50 7.48 8.55
CA GLU A 104 -2.83 7.61 7.94
C GLU A 104 -3.82 6.54 8.46
N MET A 105 -3.31 5.54 9.17
CA MET A 105 -4.04 4.37 9.69
C MET A 105 -4.41 4.55 11.16
#